data_AF-A0A936VIN9-F1
#
_entry.id   AF-A0A936VIN9-F1
#
_cell.length_a   1.000
_cell.length_b   1.000
_cell.length_c   1.000
_cell.angle_alpha   90.00
_cell.angle_beta   90.00
_cell.angle_gamma   90.00
#
_symmetry.space_group_name_H-M   'P 1'
#
loop_
_entity.id
_entity.type
_entity.pdbx_description
1 polymer ?
#
loop_
_entity_poly.entity_id
_entity_poly.type
_entity_poly.pdbx_seq_one_letter_code
_entity_poly.pdbx_strand_id
1 'polypeptide(L)'
;MKLISRLRRDGLHLNEFKSGILTAEQLIKEETEIDQMFAEARAAVEDEITADAGYGFDVEWELDDAEEEQADEPDEEELHMAAVVRLYESLDEYETQSDKIEKFCLPLLRIAGSDIAVDRSVQNIINRPDLTKLYLSYLSKFTPTSGSLVRQLEGLLNSADIVSDYQRLYIIGALVNCKNPQRSVIKTALQILQDRAFAQELRAVAAIFAAKHGNPQQQRAVRIAYEEEPSMYVRAAILYASRHFVSAEHKTCKKAWGGHSTIVILNEL
;
A
#
# COMPACT_ATOMS: atom_id res chain seq x y z
N MET A 1 5.50 18.84 -30.48
CA MET A 1 5.19 17.91 -31.60
C MET A 1 6.35 17.03 -32.10
N LYS A 2 7.64 17.42 -31.99
CA LYS A 2 8.77 16.59 -32.46
C LYS A 2 9.13 15.39 -31.56
N LEU A 3 8.82 15.44 -30.26
CA LEU A 3 9.15 14.38 -29.30
C LEU A 3 8.20 13.17 -29.43
N ILE A 4 6.90 13.40 -29.54
CA ILE A 4 5.88 12.35 -29.70
C ILE A 4 6.11 11.53 -30.97
N SER A 5 6.43 12.21 -32.07
CA SER A 5 6.75 11.56 -33.35
C SER A 5 8.06 10.77 -33.29
N ARG A 6 8.99 11.14 -32.40
CA ARG A 6 10.23 10.38 -32.14
C ARG A 6 9.96 9.15 -31.27
N LEU A 7 9.20 9.30 -30.18
CA LEU A 7 8.79 8.20 -29.29
C LEU A 7 7.94 7.15 -30.03
N ARG A 8 7.07 7.57 -30.96
CA ARG A 8 6.35 6.63 -31.84
C ARG A 8 7.25 5.86 -32.79
N ARG A 9 8.35 6.45 -33.29
CA ARG A 9 9.33 5.72 -34.11
C ARG A 9 10.11 4.70 -33.28
N ASP A 10 10.31 4.98 -32.00
CA ASP A 10 10.98 4.10 -31.05
C ASP A 10 10.02 3.07 -30.40
N GLY A 11 8.79 2.92 -30.92
CA GLY A 11 7.82 1.92 -30.49
C GLY A 11 7.00 2.28 -29.25
N LEU A 12 7.16 3.48 -28.69
CA LEU A 12 6.37 3.98 -27.56
C LEU A 12 5.11 4.71 -28.06
N HIS A 13 4.01 3.98 -28.08
CA HIS A 13 2.68 4.53 -28.34
C HIS A 13 2.07 5.10 -27.05
N LEU A 14 2.50 6.31 -26.67
CA LEU A 14 1.86 7.07 -25.59
C LEU A 14 0.46 7.53 -26.03
N ASN A 15 -0.54 7.30 -25.16
CA ASN A 15 -1.90 7.76 -25.39
C ASN A 15 -2.01 9.22 -24.95
N GLU A 16 -2.16 10.15 -25.91
CA GLU A 16 -2.14 11.60 -25.68
C GLU A 16 -3.25 12.07 -24.71
N PHE A 17 -4.36 11.34 -24.61
CA PHE A 17 -5.43 11.63 -23.66
C PHE A 17 -5.14 11.18 -22.22
N LYS A 18 -4.16 10.28 -22.03
CA LYS A 18 -3.78 9.74 -20.72
C LYS A 18 -2.35 10.10 -20.31
N SER A 19 -1.58 10.70 -21.21
CA SER A 19 -0.17 10.98 -21.04
C SER A 19 0.10 12.45 -21.34
N GLY A 20 0.18 13.26 -20.28
CA GLY A 20 0.62 14.65 -20.37
C GLY A 20 2.15 14.73 -20.48
N ILE A 21 2.64 15.50 -21.44
CA ILE A 21 4.06 15.86 -21.49
C ILE A 21 4.21 17.16 -20.71
N LEU A 22 4.75 17.06 -19.51
CA LEU A 22 5.06 18.21 -18.66
C LEU A 22 6.42 18.78 -19.06
N THR A 23 6.55 20.10 -19.03
CA THR A 23 7.87 20.74 -19.09
C THR A 23 8.57 20.62 -17.73
N ALA A 24 9.90 20.73 -17.71
CA ALA A 24 10.65 20.72 -16.45
C ALA A 24 10.18 21.83 -15.49
N GLU A 25 9.83 23.01 -16.03
CA GLU A 25 9.28 24.12 -15.25
C GLU A 25 7.92 23.79 -14.61
N GLN A 26 7.05 23.07 -15.33
CA GLN A 26 5.75 22.65 -14.77
C GLN A 26 5.93 21.60 -13.67
N LEU A 27 6.85 20.65 -13.85
CA LEU A 27 7.15 19.65 -12.83
C LEU A 27 7.72 20.30 -11.56
N ILE A 28 8.70 21.20 -11.71
CA ILE A 28 9.28 21.96 -10.60
C ILE A 28 8.19 22.78 -9.90
N LYS A 29 7.29 23.42 -10.67
CA LYS A 29 6.18 24.18 -10.09
C LYS A 29 5.25 23.28 -9.26
N GLU A 30 4.90 22.11 -9.77
CA GLU A 30 4.04 21.18 -9.03
C GLU A 30 4.68 20.65 -7.75
N GLU A 31 5.99 20.38 -7.75
CA GLU A 31 6.74 20.04 -6.53
C GLU A 31 6.71 21.21 -5.54
N THR A 32 6.95 22.45 -6.01
CA THR A 32 6.91 23.63 -5.14
C THR A 32 5.53 23.91 -4.53
N GLU A 33 4.43 23.54 -5.18
CA GLU A 33 3.08 23.75 -4.64
C GLU A 33 2.81 22.86 -3.43
N ILE A 34 3.21 21.58 -3.48
CA ILE A 34 3.04 20.66 -2.34
C ILE A 34 3.97 21.08 -1.19
N ASP A 35 5.21 21.45 -1.52
CA ASP A 35 6.18 21.90 -0.52
C ASP A 35 5.69 23.17 0.20
N GLN A 36 5.05 24.09 -0.52
CA GLN A 36 4.43 25.28 0.07
C GLN A 36 3.29 24.91 1.02
N MET A 37 2.36 24.05 0.61
CA MET A 37 1.26 23.60 1.48
C MET A 37 1.77 22.88 2.73
N PHE A 38 2.81 22.07 2.56
CA PHE A 38 3.44 21.39 3.70
C PHE A 38 4.13 22.38 4.64
N ALA A 39 4.83 23.39 4.11
CA ALA A 39 5.45 24.44 4.92
C ALA A 39 4.40 25.29 5.66
N GLU A 40 3.28 25.61 5.01
CA GLU A 40 2.15 26.31 5.63
C GLU A 40 1.52 25.46 6.76
N ALA A 41 1.33 24.17 6.53
CA ALA A 41 0.84 23.25 7.56
C ALA A 41 1.82 23.13 8.73
N ARG A 42 3.13 23.06 8.47
CA ARG A 42 4.17 23.03 9.50
C ARG A 42 4.18 24.30 10.34
N ALA A 43 4.14 25.47 9.70
CA ALA A 43 4.10 26.76 10.39
C ALA A 43 2.85 26.89 11.27
N ALA A 44 1.68 26.45 10.79
CA ALA A 44 0.45 26.48 11.58
C ALA A 44 0.54 25.60 12.83
N VAL A 45 1.10 24.39 12.71
CA VAL A 45 1.29 23.48 13.86
C VAL A 45 2.32 24.05 14.84
N GLU A 46 3.41 24.63 14.33
CA GLU A 46 4.43 25.29 15.15
C GLU A 46 3.84 26.47 15.93
N ASP A 47 3.04 27.32 15.27
CA ASP A 47 2.33 28.42 15.91
C ASP A 47 1.34 27.92 16.99
N GLU A 48 0.61 26.82 16.75
CA GLU A 48 -0.31 26.21 17.72
C GLU A 48 0.42 25.69 18.97
N ILE A 49 1.53 24.96 18.79
CA ILE A 49 2.35 24.45 19.90
C ILE A 49 2.93 25.63 20.72
N THR A 50 3.43 26.66 20.03
CA THR A 50 4.02 27.83 20.67
C THR A 50 2.95 28.66 21.40
N ALA A 51 1.73 28.74 20.86
CA ALA A 51 0.61 29.42 21.49
C ALA A 51 0.07 28.68 22.72
N ASP A 52 0.03 27.34 22.69
CA ASP A 52 -0.40 26.50 23.81
C ASP A 52 0.64 26.54 24.95
N ALA A 53 1.93 26.53 24.63
CA ALA A 53 3.02 26.77 25.59
C ALA A 53 2.97 28.19 26.21
N GLY A 54 2.30 29.15 25.56
CA GLY A 54 2.17 30.53 26.00
C GLY A 54 0.94 30.84 26.87
N TYR A 55 0.00 29.90 27.03
CA TYR A 55 -1.27 30.12 27.74
C TYR A 55 -1.43 29.27 29.01
N GLY A 56 -0.32 29.05 29.74
CA GLY A 56 -0.33 28.52 31.11
C GLY A 56 -0.73 29.57 32.14
N PHE A 57 -2.02 29.94 32.18
CA PHE A 57 -2.62 30.70 33.28
C PHE A 57 -3.01 29.76 34.44
N ASP A 58 -2.07 28.91 34.87
CA ASP A 58 -2.07 28.16 36.14
C ASP A 58 -0.77 28.45 36.92
N VAL A 59 -0.26 29.69 36.80
CA VAL A 59 0.71 30.25 37.76
C VAL A 59 -0.06 30.72 39.00
N GLU A 60 -0.56 29.76 39.79
CA GLU A 60 -0.96 30.03 41.17
C GLU A 60 0.27 29.84 42.07
N TRP A 61 0.97 30.96 42.30
CA TRP A 61 1.89 31.26 43.40
C TRP A 61 2.24 30.13 44.39
N GLU A 62 3.32 29.39 44.15
CA GLU A 62 4.32 29.07 45.19
C GLU A 62 5.73 29.27 44.63
N LEU A 63 6.38 30.35 45.09
CA LEU A 63 7.80 30.64 44.95
C LEU A 63 8.57 29.73 45.91
N ASP A 64 9.39 28.82 45.38
CA ASP A 64 10.77 28.50 45.81
C ASP A 64 11.18 27.16 45.21
N ASP A 65 11.82 27.19 44.04
CA ASP A 65 13.15 26.63 43.80
C ASP A 65 13.42 26.61 42.30
N ALA A 66 14.57 27.15 41.94
CA ALA A 66 15.01 27.31 40.56
C ALA A 66 15.30 25.94 39.93
N GLU A 67 14.36 25.43 39.14
CA GLU A 67 14.66 24.59 37.99
C GLU A 67 14.05 25.29 36.78
N GLU A 68 14.93 25.87 35.94
CA GLU A 68 14.58 26.25 34.57
C GLU A 68 14.12 24.96 33.86
N GLU A 69 12.83 24.64 33.94
CA GLU A 69 12.19 23.72 33.00
C GLU A 69 12.36 24.36 31.62
N GLN A 70 13.41 23.94 30.91
CA GLN A 70 13.51 24.13 29.47
C GLN A 70 12.18 23.67 28.90
N ALA A 71 11.41 24.61 28.36
CA ALA A 71 10.30 24.27 27.49
C ALA A 71 10.89 23.39 26.40
N ASP A 72 10.63 22.07 26.48
CA ASP A 72 11.16 21.11 25.53
C ASP A 72 10.71 21.57 24.13
N GLU A 73 11.66 21.99 23.30
CA GLU A 73 11.38 22.26 21.89
C GLU A 73 10.72 21.00 21.33
N PRO A 74 9.57 21.12 20.63
CA PRO A 74 8.86 19.96 20.11
C PRO A 74 9.82 19.17 19.21
N ASP A 75 9.87 17.85 19.41
CA ASP A 75 10.70 16.96 18.58
C ASP A 75 10.38 17.24 17.11
N GLU A 76 11.41 17.53 16.30
CA GLU A 76 11.27 17.88 14.89
C GLU A 76 10.51 16.78 14.12
N GLU A 77 10.66 15.52 14.52
CA GLU A 77 9.93 14.40 13.94
C GLU A 77 8.43 14.43 14.28
N GLU A 78 8.07 14.82 15.51
CA GLU A 78 6.69 14.97 15.95
C GLU A 78 6.01 16.14 15.24
N LEU A 79 6.68 17.28 15.16
CA LEU A 79 6.21 18.46 14.42
C LEU A 79 5.97 18.12 12.94
N HIS A 80 6.92 17.44 12.30
CA HIS A 80 6.80 17.01 10.92
C HIS A 80 5.60 16.07 10.73
N MET A 81 5.37 15.12 11.64
CA MET A 81 4.24 14.20 11.54
C MET A 81 2.90 14.90 11.74
N ALA A 82 2.82 15.83 12.70
CA ALA A 82 1.63 16.66 12.91
C ALA A 82 1.31 17.52 11.67
N ALA A 83 2.33 18.08 11.01
CA ALA A 83 2.15 18.81 9.75
C ALA A 83 1.59 17.91 8.62
N VAL A 84 2.06 16.66 8.51
CA VAL A 84 1.52 15.68 7.53
C VAL A 84 0.06 15.37 7.83
N VAL A 85 -0.30 15.18 9.10
CA VAL A 85 -1.68 14.94 9.53
C VAL A 85 -2.56 16.13 9.17
N ARG A 86 -2.12 17.35 9.50
CA ARG A 86 -2.84 18.59 9.21
C ARG A 86 -3.07 18.79 7.72
N LEU A 87 -2.04 18.57 6.89
CA LEU A 87 -2.13 18.64 5.44
C LEU A 87 -3.09 17.57 4.87
N TYR A 88 -3.16 16.39 5.48
CA TYR A 88 -4.10 15.36 5.06
C TYR A 88 -5.55 15.72 5.43
N GLU A 89 -5.77 16.32 6.61
CA GLU A 89 -7.09 16.78 7.04
C GLU A 89 -7.65 17.92 6.18
N SER A 90 -6.78 18.78 5.63
CA SER A 90 -7.17 19.86 4.71
C SER A 90 -7.47 19.39 3.28
N LEU A 91 -7.49 18.08 3.01
CA LEU A 91 -7.77 17.52 1.68
C LEU A 91 -9.05 18.05 1.04
N ASP A 92 -10.08 18.31 1.83
CA ASP A 92 -11.38 18.79 1.34
C ASP A 92 -11.33 20.26 0.89
N GLU A 93 -10.32 21.02 1.32
CA GLU A 93 -10.07 22.40 0.91
C GLU A 93 -9.35 22.47 -0.45
N TYR A 94 -8.60 21.41 -0.81
CA TYR A 94 -7.75 21.32 -2.00
C TYR A 94 -8.20 20.23 -2.97
N GLU A 95 -9.46 20.26 -3.41
CA GLU A 95 -10.06 19.20 -4.25
C GLU A 95 -9.21 18.87 -5.51
N THR A 96 -8.68 19.90 -6.18
CA THR A 96 -7.88 19.76 -7.41
C THR A 96 -6.49 19.17 -7.19
N GLN A 97 -5.96 19.23 -5.96
CA GLN A 97 -4.64 18.70 -5.59
C GLN A 97 -4.75 17.48 -4.67
N SER A 98 -5.96 17.01 -4.38
CA SER A 98 -6.24 15.88 -3.48
C SER A 98 -5.40 14.63 -3.81
N ASP A 99 -5.27 14.26 -5.09
CA ASP A 99 -4.40 13.16 -5.53
C ASP A 99 -2.95 13.30 -5.10
N LYS A 100 -2.43 14.52 -5.21
CA LYS A 100 -1.02 14.84 -4.94
C LYS A 100 -0.78 14.79 -3.45
N ILE A 101 -1.67 15.40 -2.67
CA ILE A 101 -1.65 15.38 -1.21
C ILE A 101 -1.75 13.93 -0.72
N GLU A 102 -2.66 13.11 -1.25
CA GLU A 102 -2.77 11.69 -0.87
C GLU A 102 -1.49 10.90 -1.22
N LYS A 103 -0.90 11.12 -2.40
CA LYS A 103 0.35 10.47 -2.82
C LYS A 103 1.55 10.84 -1.94
N PHE A 104 1.56 12.06 -1.40
CA PHE A 104 2.58 12.55 -0.49
C PHE A 104 2.36 12.03 0.95
N CYS A 105 1.16 12.21 1.49
CA CYS A 105 0.85 11.95 2.90
C CYS A 105 0.72 10.45 3.22
N LEU A 106 0.03 9.65 2.40
CA LEU A 106 -0.28 8.26 2.74
C LEU A 106 0.95 7.38 2.96
N PRO A 107 2.05 7.49 2.17
CA PRO A 107 3.28 6.77 2.48
C PRO A 107 3.89 7.14 3.83
N LEU A 108 3.87 8.43 4.20
CA LEU A 108 4.41 8.92 5.48
C LEU A 108 3.56 8.45 6.66
N LEU A 109 2.23 8.59 6.56
CA LEU A 109 1.27 8.10 7.55
C LEU A 109 1.39 6.58 7.75
N ARG A 110 1.65 5.82 6.67
CA ARG A 110 1.90 4.38 6.76
C ARG A 110 3.14 4.04 7.57
N ILE A 111 4.23 4.78 7.39
CA ILE A 111 5.51 4.58 8.08
C ILE A 111 5.31 4.87 9.58
N ALA A 112 4.70 6.00 9.88
CA ALA A 112 4.33 6.40 11.25
C ALA A 112 3.30 5.47 11.90
N GLY A 113 2.51 4.75 11.10
CA GLY A 113 1.43 3.91 11.60
C GLY A 113 0.22 4.71 12.09
N SER A 114 0.03 5.94 11.60
CA SER A 114 -1.15 6.76 11.86
C SER A 114 -2.34 6.21 11.07
N ASP A 115 -3.45 5.93 11.75
CA ASP A 115 -4.67 5.32 11.20
C ASP A 115 -5.71 6.35 10.71
N ILE A 116 -5.39 7.64 10.76
CA ILE A 116 -6.29 8.75 10.40
C ILE A 116 -6.93 8.62 9.01
N ALA A 117 -6.22 7.99 8.07
CA ALA A 117 -6.66 7.85 6.68
C ALA A 117 -7.37 6.52 6.39
N VAL A 118 -7.58 5.64 7.38
CA VAL A 118 -8.09 4.28 7.17
C VAL A 118 -9.48 4.29 6.54
N ASP A 119 -10.44 5.00 7.14
CA ASP A 119 -11.83 5.00 6.67
C ASP A 119 -11.96 5.61 5.27
N ARG A 120 -11.31 6.76 5.05
CA ARG A 120 -11.27 7.44 3.75
C ARG A 120 -10.62 6.56 2.67
N SER A 121 -9.52 5.88 3.01
CA SER A 121 -8.83 4.95 2.10
C SER A 121 -9.71 3.76 1.72
N VAL A 122 -10.48 3.20 2.65
CA VAL A 122 -11.39 2.07 2.35
C VAL A 122 -12.49 2.50 1.38
N GLN A 123 -13.12 3.65 1.61
CA GLN A 123 -14.18 4.17 0.75
C GLN A 123 -13.67 4.45 -0.67
N ASN A 124 -12.47 5.01 -0.78
CA ASN A 124 -11.88 5.40 -2.07
C ASN A 124 -11.35 4.24 -2.91
N ILE A 125 -11.30 3.00 -2.39
CA ILE A 125 -11.00 1.82 -3.23
C ILE A 125 -12.04 1.66 -4.35
N ILE A 126 -13.31 1.95 -4.06
CA ILE A 126 -14.39 1.90 -5.06
C ILE A 126 -14.44 3.20 -5.86
N ASN A 127 -14.43 4.34 -5.16
CA ASN A 127 -14.64 5.65 -5.80
C ASN A 127 -13.48 6.07 -6.70
N ARG A 128 -12.25 5.61 -6.40
CA ARG A 128 -11.02 6.02 -7.07
C ARG A 128 -10.13 4.81 -7.43
N PRO A 129 -10.57 3.96 -8.38
CA PRO A 129 -9.89 2.71 -8.71
C PRO A 129 -8.42 2.89 -9.16
N ASP A 130 -8.09 4.03 -9.75
CA ASP A 130 -6.75 4.39 -10.21
C ASP A 130 -5.73 4.57 -9.07
N LEU A 131 -6.19 4.94 -7.87
CA LEU A 131 -5.35 5.08 -6.67
C LEU A 131 -5.38 3.84 -5.77
N THR A 132 -6.02 2.75 -6.19
CA THR A 132 -6.19 1.53 -5.38
C THR A 132 -4.88 1.00 -4.78
N LYS A 133 -3.78 1.02 -5.55
CA LYS A 133 -2.47 0.58 -5.08
C LYS A 133 -1.98 1.42 -3.88
N LEU A 134 -2.21 2.73 -3.93
CA LEU A 134 -1.79 3.66 -2.88
C LEU A 134 -2.56 3.36 -1.59
N TYR A 135 -3.89 3.32 -1.67
CA TYR A 135 -4.75 3.03 -0.51
C TYR A 135 -4.46 1.67 0.10
N LEU A 136 -4.37 0.60 -0.71
CA LEU A 136 -4.15 -0.75 -0.18
C LEU A 136 -2.71 -0.97 0.30
N SER A 137 -1.74 -0.23 -0.23
CA SER A 137 -0.39 -0.18 0.34
C SER A 137 -0.42 0.42 1.74
N TYR A 138 -1.09 1.56 1.94
CA TYR A 138 -1.30 2.18 3.25
C TYR A 138 -2.04 1.21 4.20
N LEU A 139 -3.21 0.71 3.80
CA LEU A 139 -4.05 -0.17 4.62
C LEU A 139 -3.35 -1.48 5.02
N SER A 140 -2.42 -1.99 4.21
CA SER A 140 -1.66 -3.21 4.52
C SER A 140 -0.87 -3.16 5.84
N LYS A 141 -0.56 -1.95 6.34
CA LYS A 141 0.08 -1.75 7.66
C LYS A 141 -0.83 -2.17 8.81
N PHE A 142 -2.14 -2.02 8.64
CA PHE A 142 -3.14 -2.18 9.71
C PHE A 142 -3.86 -3.54 9.66
N THR A 143 -3.84 -4.24 8.52
CA THR A 143 -4.49 -5.57 8.39
C THR A 143 -4.01 -6.65 9.37
N PRO A 144 -2.76 -6.64 9.90
CA PRO A 144 -2.37 -7.61 10.93
C PRO A 144 -3.02 -7.38 12.31
N THR A 145 -3.45 -6.14 12.59
CA THR A 145 -3.92 -5.72 13.92
C THR A 145 -5.43 -5.44 13.93
N SER A 146 -6.00 -4.91 12.84
CA SER A 146 -7.40 -4.53 12.75
C SER A 146 -8.25 -5.61 12.07
N GLY A 147 -8.97 -6.39 12.88
CA GLY A 147 -9.91 -7.40 12.38
C GLY A 147 -11.12 -6.81 11.64
N SER A 148 -11.57 -5.60 12.03
CA SER A 148 -12.66 -4.90 11.35
C SER A 148 -12.25 -4.47 9.95
N LEU A 149 -11.05 -3.92 9.77
CA LEU A 149 -10.50 -3.56 8.45
C LEU A 149 -10.41 -4.80 7.56
N VAL A 150 -9.91 -5.92 8.09
CA VAL A 150 -9.87 -7.20 7.36
C VAL A 150 -11.26 -7.57 6.87
N ARG A 151 -12.29 -7.54 7.73
CA ARG A 151 -13.68 -7.85 7.32
C ARG A 151 -14.21 -6.92 6.23
N GLN A 152 -13.88 -5.63 6.28
CA GLN A 152 -14.27 -4.68 5.23
C GLN A 152 -13.62 -5.02 3.89
N LEU A 153 -12.30 -5.25 3.87
CA LEU A 153 -11.56 -5.62 2.66
C LEU A 153 -12.00 -6.97 2.09
N GLU A 154 -12.33 -7.94 2.94
CA GLU A 154 -12.89 -9.23 2.54
C GLU A 154 -14.30 -9.09 1.93
N GLY A 155 -15.11 -8.17 2.47
CA GLY A 155 -16.40 -7.81 1.90
C GLY A 155 -16.25 -7.19 0.52
N LEU A 156 -15.33 -6.23 0.38
CA LEU A 156 -15.02 -5.59 -0.89
C LEU A 156 -14.54 -6.59 -1.95
N LEU A 157 -13.65 -7.52 -1.61
CA LEU A 157 -13.16 -8.51 -2.58
C LEU A 157 -14.28 -9.32 -3.25
N ASN A 158 -15.37 -9.56 -2.51
CA ASN A 158 -16.53 -10.33 -2.97
C ASN A 158 -17.70 -9.43 -3.43
N SER A 159 -17.54 -8.10 -3.41
CA SER A 159 -18.60 -7.19 -3.84
C SER A 159 -18.64 -7.06 -5.37
N ALA A 160 -19.82 -6.70 -5.88
CA ALA A 160 -20.01 -6.40 -7.31
C ALA A 160 -19.37 -5.06 -7.71
N ASP A 161 -19.02 -4.21 -6.74
CA ASP A 161 -18.46 -2.87 -6.96
C ASP A 161 -16.99 -2.92 -7.41
N ILE A 162 -16.32 -4.05 -7.22
CA ILE A 162 -14.95 -4.24 -7.71
C ILE A 162 -14.98 -4.57 -9.21
N VAL A 163 -14.64 -3.56 -10.00
CA VAL A 163 -14.73 -3.61 -11.46
C VAL A 163 -13.51 -4.19 -12.16
N SER A 164 -12.37 -4.32 -11.46
CA SER A 164 -11.09 -4.69 -12.08
C SER A 164 -10.28 -5.75 -11.32
N ASP A 165 -9.52 -6.55 -12.07
CA ASP A 165 -8.53 -7.48 -11.51
C ASP A 165 -7.41 -6.74 -10.77
N TYR A 166 -7.10 -5.51 -11.18
CA TYR A 166 -6.14 -4.65 -10.50
C TYR A 166 -6.55 -4.37 -9.06
N GLN A 167 -7.83 -4.04 -8.82
CA GLN A 167 -8.33 -3.87 -7.46
C GLN A 167 -8.27 -5.17 -6.66
N ARG A 168 -8.73 -6.29 -7.24
CA ARG A 168 -8.65 -7.61 -6.58
C ARG A 168 -7.23 -7.98 -6.18
N LEU A 169 -6.26 -7.71 -7.06
CA LEU A 169 -4.84 -7.98 -6.85
C LEU A 169 -4.33 -7.28 -5.59
N TYR A 170 -4.58 -5.97 -5.48
CA TYR A 170 -4.12 -5.21 -4.32
C TYR A 170 -4.91 -5.52 -3.05
N ILE A 171 -6.19 -5.90 -3.15
CA ILE A 171 -6.99 -6.27 -1.98
C ILE A 171 -6.43 -7.56 -1.38
N ILE A 172 -6.22 -8.59 -2.21
CA ILE A 172 -5.58 -9.84 -1.76
C ILE A 172 -4.17 -9.56 -1.24
N GLY A 173 -3.42 -8.69 -1.92
CA GLY A 173 -2.08 -8.24 -1.50
C GLY A 173 -2.05 -7.64 -0.09
N ALA A 174 -2.99 -6.73 0.22
CA ALA A 174 -3.10 -6.11 1.54
C ALA A 174 -3.51 -7.13 2.63
N LEU A 175 -4.27 -8.16 2.26
CA LEU A 175 -4.73 -9.23 3.16
C LEU A 175 -3.67 -10.32 3.39
N VAL A 176 -2.56 -10.37 2.64
CA VAL A 176 -1.53 -11.43 2.78
C VAL A 176 -1.06 -11.56 4.24
N ASN A 177 -0.90 -10.45 4.96
CA ASN A 177 -0.38 -10.45 6.33
C ASN A 177 -1.45 -10.39 7.44
N CYS A 178 -2.73 -10.50 7.09
CA CYS A 178 -3.77 -10.61 8.11
C CYS A 178 -3.63 -11.92 8.92
N LYS A 179 -4.21 -11.97 10.12
CA LYS A 179 -4.09 -13.16 11.00
C LYS A 179 -5.08 -14.27 10.64
N ASN A 180 -6.35 -13.91 10.45
CA ASN A 180 -7.45 -14.88 10.35
C ASN A 180 -8.45 -14.49 9.25
N PRO A 181 -8.12 -14.74 7.96
CA PRO A 181 -9.04 -14.45 6.88
C PRO A 181 -10.25 -15.41 6.88
N GLN A 182 -11.37 -14.99 6.28
CA GLN A 182 -12.54 -15.82 6.07
C GLN A 182 -12.23 -16.97 5.10
N ARG A 183 -12.84 -18.12 5.37
CA ARG A 183 -12.77 -19.29 4.49
C ARG A 183 -13.31 -19.01 3.08
N SER A 184 -14.30 -18.13 2.96
CA SER A 184 -14.84 -17.65 1.67
C SER A 184 -13.75 -17.00 0.82
N VAL A 185 -12.94 -16.12 1.40
CA VAL A 185 -11.87 -15.39 0.72
C VAL A 185 -10.76 -16.31 0.26
N ILE A 186 -10.40 -17.30 1.09
CA ILE A 186 -9.44 -18.35 0.68
C ILE A 186 -10.00 -19.16 -0.51
N LYS A 187 -11.30 -19.48 -0.51
CA LYS A 187 -11.96 -20.16 -1.62
C LYS A 187 -11.96 -19.29 -2.89
N THR A 188 -12.25 -18.00 -2.77
CA THR A 188 -12.17 -17.03 -3.87
C THR A 188 -10.75 -16.96 -4.45
N ALA A 189 -9.72 -16.92 -3.60
CA ALA A 189 -8.33 -16.91 -4.05
C ALA A 189 -7.95 -18.19 -4.82
N LEU A 190 -8.43 -19.36 -4.38
CA LEU A 190 -8.24 -20.62 -5.13
C LEU A 190 -8.96 -20.62 -6.47
N GLN A 191 -10.19 -20.10 -6.53
CA GLN A 191 -10.93 -19.96 -7.79
C GLN A 191 -10.20 -19.06 -8.77
N ILE A 192 -9.70 -17.91 -8.28
CA ILE A 192 -8.87 -17.00 -9.06
C ILE A 192 -7.62 -17.69 -9.60
N LEU A 193 -6.89 -18.44 -8.77
CA LEU A 193 -5.69 -19.16 -9.20
C LEU A 193 -5.99 -20.15 -10.35
N GLN A 194 -7.11 -20.89 -10.24
CA GLN A 194 -7.49 -21.94 -11.18
C GLN A 194 -8.07 -21.39 -12.50
N ASP A 195 -8.73 -20.24 -12.45
CA ASP A 195 -9.35 -19.65 -13.62
C ASP A 195 -8.34 -18.84 -14.44
N ARG A 196 -8.04 -19.34 -15.64
CA ARG A 196 -7.08 -18.75 -16.57
C ARG A 196 -7.56 -17.45 -17.23
N ALA A 197 -8.83 -17.07 -17.04
CA ALA A 197 -9.33 -15.79 -17.50
C ALA A 197 -8.73 -14.61 -16.71
N PHE A 198 -8.30 -14.84 -15.46
CA PHE A 198 -7.67 -13.81 -14.64
C PHE A 198 -6.22 -13.53 -15.04
N ALA A 199 -5.82 -12.27 -14.87
CA ALA A 199 -4.43 -11.84 -15.09
C ALA A 199 -3.44 -12.65 -14.25
N GLN A 200 -2.28 -12.99 -14.83
CA GLN A 200 -1.26 -13.82 -14.17
C GLN A 200 -0.76 -13.21 -12.84
N GLU A 201 -0.74 -11.88 -12.73
CA GLU A 201 -0.34 -11.14 -11.53
C GLU A 201 -1.33 -11.40 -10.39
N LEU A 202 -2.63 -11.33 -10.69
CA LEU A 202 -3.70 -11.63 -9.75
C LEU A 202 -3.64 -13.10 -9.32
N ARG A 203 -3.48 -14.03 -10.26
CA ARG A 203 -3.36 -15.47 -9.97
C ARG A 203 -2.14 -15.79 -9.10
N ALA A 204 -1.00 -15.14 -9.34
CA ALA A 204 0.21 -15.30 -8.55
C ALA A 204 0.00 -14.87 -7.08
N VAL A 205 -0.61 -13.70 -6.85
CA VAL A 205 -0.91 -13.23 -5.48
C VAL A 205 -1.97 -14.11 -4.81
N ALA A 206 -2.97 -14.58 -5.56
CA ALA A 206 -3.95 -15.55 -5.06
C ALA A 206 -3.29 -16.87 -4.61
N ALA A 207 -2.30 -17.38 -5.37
CA ALA A 207 -1.54 -18.56 -4.98
C ALA A 207 -0.81 -18.38 -3.65
N ILE A 208 -0.12 -17.25 -3.48
CA ILE A 208 0.61 -16.92 -2.24
C ILE A 208 -0.37 -16.83 -1.07
N PHE A 209 -1.49 -16.13 -1.26
CA PHE A 209 -2.51 -15.97 -0.22
C PHE A 209 -3.14 -17.31 0.18
N ALA A 210 -3.58 -18.11 -0.80
CA ALA A 210 -4.22 -19.40 -0.56
C ALA A 210 -3.26 -20.42 0.07
N ALA A 211 -1.97 -20.40 -0.28
CA ALA A 211 -0.96 -21.24 0.35
C ALA A 211 -0.73 -20.84 1.82
N LYS A 212 -0.65 -19.54 2.11
CA LYS A 212 -0.39 -19.03 3.45
C LYS A 212 -1.53 -19.31 4.42
N HIS A 213 -2.77 -19.09 3.99
CA HIS A 213 -3.95 -19.13 4.86
C HIS A 213 -4.79 -20.39 4.69
N GLY A 214 -4.58 -21.16 3.61
CA GLY A 214 -5.33 -22.36 3.34
C GLY A 214 -4.98 -23.52 4.28
N ASN A 215 -5.96 -24.41 4.46
CA ASN A 215 -5.73 -25.67 5.15
C ASN A 215 -4.85 -26.64 4.30
N PRO A 216 -4.38 -27.78 4.84
CA PRO A 216 -3.51 -28.69 4.11
C PRO A 216 -4.07 -29.19 2.76
N GLN A 217 -5.39 -29.36 2.64
CA GLN A 217 -6.02 -29.76 1.38
C GLN A 217 -5.96 -28.63 0.33
N GLN A 218 -6.20 -27.38 0.76
CA GLN A 218 -6.12 -26.19 -0.08
C GLN A 218 -4.67 -25.90 -0.50
N GLN A 219 -3.71 -26.06 0.42
CA GLN A 219 -2.28 -25.96 0.10
C GLN A 219 -1.87 -26.98 -0.96
N ARG A 220 -2.35 -28.23 -0.84
CA ARG A 220 -2.13 -29.27 -1.86
C ARG A 220 -2.75 -28.88 -3.21
N ALA A 221 -3.91 -28.22 -3.23
CA ALA A 221 -4.52 -27.72 -4.45
C ALA A 221 -3.64 -26.65 -5.13
N VAL A 222 -3.07 -25.72 -4.36
CA VAL A 222 -2.10 -24.72 -4.88
C VAL A 222 -0.86 -25.41 -5.46
N ARG A 223 -0.34 -26.45 -4.80
CA ARG A 223 0.79 -27.23 -5.34
C ARG A 223 0.43 -27.92 -6.65
N ILE A 224 -0.72 -28.59 -6.73
CA ILE A 224 -1.15 -29.31 -7.95
C ILE A 224 -1.26 -28.33 -9.12
N ALA A 225 -1.73 -27.09 -8.88
CA ALA A 225 -1.81 -26.06 -9.91
C ALA A 225 -0.47 -25.78 -10.60
N TYR A 226 0.67 -26.05 -9.93
CA TYR A 226 2.01 -25.90 -10.52
C TYR A 226 2.22 -26.69 -11.82
N GLU A 227 1.68 -27.90 -11.88
CA GLU A 227 1.91 -28.85 -12.99
C GLU A 227 1.17 -28.40 -14.26
N GLU A 228 0.01 -27.77 -14.09
CA GLU A 228 -0.88 -27.34 -15.18
C GLU A 228 -0.77 -25.84 -15.50
N GLU A 229 0.02 -25.08 -14.73
CA GLU A 229 0.14 -23.64 -14.87
C GLU A 229 1.01 -23.23 -16.07
N PRO A 230 0.47 -22.49 -17.07
CA PRO A 230 1.24 -22.07 -18.23
C PRO A 230 2.22 -20.91 -17.94
N SER A 231 1.93 -20.04 -16.95
CA SER A 231 2.77 -18.88 -16.68
C SER A 231 3.94 -19.23 -15.76
N MET A 232 5.16 -19.00 -16.24
CA MET A 232 6.38 -19.10 -15.42
C MET A 232 6.34 -18.17 -14.20
N TYR A 233 5.67 -17.03 -14.33
CA TYR A 233 5.50 -16.07 -13.23
C TYR A 233 4.64 -16.66 -12.10
N VAL A 234 3.49 -17.25 -12.44
CA VAL A 234 2.60 -17.90 -11.46
C VAL A 234 3.26 -19.14 -10.86
N ARG A 235 3.98 -19.93 -11.67
CA ARG A 235 4.79 -21.07 -11.19
C ARG A 235 5.83 -20.63 -10.17
N ALA A 236 6.55 -19.54 -10.42
CA ALA A 236 7.51 -18.98 -9.46
C ALA A 236 6.82 -18.55 -8.16
N ALA A 237 5.64 -17.94 -8.22
CA ALA A 237 4.86 -17.55 -7.05
C ALA A 237 4.39 -18.76 -6.23
N ILE A 238 3.89 -19.82 -6.88
CA ILE A 238 3.51 -21.08 -6.21
C ILE A 238 4.71 -21.67 -5.46
N LEU A 239 5.88 -21.68 -6.10
CA LEU A 239 7.07 -22.21 -5.47
C LEU A 239 7.57 -21.31 -4.32
N TYR A 240 7.51 -19.98 -4.48
CA TYR A 240 7.77 -19.02 -3.38
C TYR A 240 6.86 -19.27 -2.18
N ALA A 241 5.60 -19.60 -2.45
CA ALA A 241 4.58 -19.89 -1.44
C ALA A 241 4.78 -21.24 -0.74
N SER A 242 5.67 -22.11 -1.26
CA SER A 242 5.91 -23.45 -0.69
C SER A 242 6.41 -23.44 0.76
N ARG A 243 6.98 -22.31 1.21
CA ARG A 243 7.33 -22.07 2.62
C ARG A 243 6.17 -22.26 3.60
N HIS A 244 4.93 -22.14 3.09
CA HIS A 244 3.70 -22.29 3.88
C HIS A 244 3.12 -23.70 3.81
N PHE A 245 3.63 -24.56 2.93
CA PHE A 245 3.14 -25.93 2.79
C PHE A 245 3.61 -26.82 3.93
N VAL A 246 2.80 -27.84 4.24
CA VAL A 246 3.20 -28.94 5.12
C VAL A 246 4.47 -29.63 4.58
N SER A 247 5.32 -30.14 5.47
CA SER A 247 6.70 -30.55 5.18
C SER A 247 6.89 -31.51 3.99
N ALA A 248 5.92 -32.38 3.69
CA ALA A 248 6.01 -33.28 2.53
C ALA A 248 5.95 -32.52 1.20
N GLU A 249 5.01 -31.58 1.06
CA GLU A 249 4.83 -30.79 -0.16
C GLU A 249 5.93 -29.74 -0.31
N HIS A 250 6.39 -29.16 0.81
CA HIS A 250 7.56 -28.27 0.82
C HIS A 250 8.82 -28.96 0.25
N LYS A 251 9.09 -30.22 0.62
CA LYS A 251 10.22 -30.99 0.09
C LYS A 251 10.12 -31.21 -1.42
N THR A 252 8.91 -31.49 -1.93
CA THR A 252 8.65 -31.67 -3.37
C THR A 252 8.89 -30.37 -4.14
N CYS A 253 8.38 -29.24 -3.64
CA CYS A 253 8.63 -27.92 -4.25
C CYS A 253 10.10 -27.51 -4.19
N LYS A 254 10.82 -27.82 -3.11
CA LYS A 254 12.26 -27.56 -3.00
C LYS A 254 13.07 -28.32 -4.05
N LYS A 255 12.68 -29.55 -4.39
CA LYS A 255 13.29 -30.31 -5.50
C LYS A 255 12.98 -29.68 -6.86
N ALA A 256 11.74 -29.23 -7.07
CA ALA A 256 11.35 -28.52 -8.29
C ALA A 256 12.15 -27.21 -8.44
N TRP A 257 12.39 -26.47 -7.35
CA TRP A 257 13.25 -25.28 -7.33
C TRP A 257 14.65 -25.52 -7.91
N GLY A 258 15.30 -26.62 -7.55
CA GLY A 258 16.61 -26.98 -8.08
C GLY A 258 16.63 -27.26 -9.59
N GLY A 259 15.47 -27.57 -10.21
CA GLY A 259 15.36 -27.77 -11.65
C GLY A 259 15.06 -26.50 -12.46
N HIS A 260 14.66 -25.40 -11.79
CA HIS A 260 14.26 -24.14 -12.43
C HIS A 260 15.34 -23.05 -12.43
N SER A 261 16.52 -23.32 -11.89
CA SER A 261 17.56 -22.30 -11.71
C SER A 261 18.71 -22.39 -12.72
N THR A 262 18.65 -21.57 -13.78
CA THR A 262 19.85 -20.88 -14.28
C THR A 262 20.14 -19.60 -13.47
N ILE A 263 19.16 -19.07 -12.73
CA ILE A 263 19.27 -17.80 -11.99
C ILE A 263 19.81 -17.95 -10.54
N VAL A 264 19.76 -19.15 -9.93
CA VAL A 264 20.31 -19.39 -8.57
C VAL A 264 21.79 -19.79 -8.59
N ILE A 265 22.34 -20.17 -9.75
CA ILE A 265 23.76 -20.58 -9.89
C ILE A 265 24.74 -19.40 -9.67
N LEU A 266 24.26 -18.14 -9.70
CA LEU A 266 25.11 -16.96 -9.51
C LEU A 266 25.31 -16.50 -8.05
N ASN A 267 24.71 -17.18 -7.07
CA ASN A 267 24.93 -16.89 -5.63
C ASN A 267 25.73 -17.97 -4.89
N GLU A 268 26.32 -18.92 -5.60
CA GLU A 268 27.30 -19.89 -5.06
C GLU A 268 28.63 -19.86 -5.85
N LEU A 269 29.09 -18.66 -6.19
CA LEU A 269 30.49 -18.31 -6.55
C LEU A 269 30.88 -17.04 -5.78
#